data_AF-A0A6B3UCH1-F1
#
_entry.id   AF-A0A6B3UCH1-F1
#
_cell.length_a   1.000
_cell.length_b   1.000
_cell.length_c   1.000
_cell.angle_alpha   90.00
_cell.angle_beta   90.00
_cell.angle_gamma   90.00
#
_symmetry.space_group_name_H-M   'P 1'
#
loop_
_entity.id
_entity.type
_entity.pdbx_description
1 polymer ?
#
loop_
_entity_poly.entity_id
_entity_poly.type
_entity_poly.pdbx_seq_one_letter_code
_entity_poly.pdbx_strand_id
1 'polypeptide(L)'
;MTGRRMALAAALTLLTAGVGGCAGFTPLYAEKGVVEKLGHVQIDVADGRLAFLMRQSLEDALARDRNTTPQYRLAITFNERRYPRGLRVNDTATSYELDVDVNYTLVELKTGAVLMQKYTPVTVTYAATNQPYAGIVAQEDSQNRAAQQAAQLIKTDVAAFFAGQQ
;
A
#
# COMPACT_ATOMS: atom_id res chain seq x y z
N MET A 1 37.38 0.74 -50.81
CA MET A 1 35.94 0.73 -50.46
C MET A 1 35.61 -0.12 -49.21
N THR A 2 36.60 -0.57 -48.43
CA THR A 2 36.40 -1.59 -47.37
C THR A 2 36.34 -1.04 -45.94
N GLY A 3 36.99 0.10 -45.65
CA GLY A 3 37.04 0.68 -44.28
C GLY A 3 35.74 1.37 -43.81
N ARG A 4 34.97 1.95 -44.74
CA ARG A 4 33.73 2.69 -44.43
C ARG A 4 32.56 1.76 -44.06
N ARG A 5 32.61 0.49 -44.49
CA ARG A 5 31.65 -0.56 -44.12
C ARG A 5 31.91 -1.12 -42.72
N MET A 6 33.18 -1.18 -42.30
CA MET A 6 33.58 -1.61 -40.96
C MET A 6 33.22 -0.58 -39.88
N ALA A 7 33.37 0.72 -40.18
CA ALA A 7 32.97 1.79 -39.28
C ALA A 7 31.45 1.86 -39.03
N LEU A 8 30.63 1.59 -40.06
CA LEU A 8 29.17 1.50 -39.90
C LEU A 8 28.74 0.27 -39.09
N ALA A 9 29.43 -0.86 -39.22
CA ALA A 9 29.13 -2.07 -38.46
C ALA A 9 29.46 -1.93 -36.96
N ALA A 10 30.54 -1.21 -36.62
CA ALA A 10 30.91 -0.91 -35.23
C ALA A 10 29.98 0.13 -34.57
N ALA A 11 29.45 1.09 -35.34
CA ALA A 11 28.48 2.05 -34.83
C ALA A 11 27.10 1.41 -34.53
N LEU A 12 26.74 0.35 -35.25
CA LEU A 12 25.45 -0.34 -35.07
C LEU A 12 25.43 -1.27 -33.85
N THR A 13 26.58 -1.84 -33.45
CA THR A 13 26.69 -2.70 -32.25
C THR A 13 26.75 -1.92 -30.94
N LEU A 14 27.24 -0.67 -30.95
CA LEU A 14 27.19 0.22 -29.79
C LEU A 14 25.78 0.76 -29.51
N LEU A 15 24.90 0.84 -30.51
CA LEU A 15 23.51 1.28 -30.33
C LEU A 15 22.60 0.19 -29.75
N THR A 16 22.97 -1.10 -29.88
CA THR A 16 22.19 -2.23 -29.34
C THR A 16 22.47 -2.52 -27.85
N ALA A 17 23.54 -1.97 -27.27
CA ALA A 17 23.85 -2.13 -25.84
C ALA A 17 22.99 -1.24 -24.93
N GLY A 18 22.28 -0.26 -25.49
CA GLY A 18 21.38 0.65 -24.75
C GLY A 18 19.92 0.21 -24.67
N VAL A 19 19.55 -0.91 -25.30
CA VAL A 19 18.15 -1.40 -25.35
C VAL A 19 17.94 -2.64 -24.47
N GLY A 20 18.87 -2.91 -23.55
CA GLY A 20 18.67 -3.89 -22.48
C GLY A 20 17.50 -3.45 -21.59
N GLY A 21 16.33 -4.04 -21.81
CA GLY A 21 15.12 -3.76 -21.06
C GLY A 21 15.37 -3.73 -19.54
N CYS A 22 14.86 -2.69 -18.89
CA CYS A 22 14.81 -2.54 -17.43
C CYS A 22 16.16 -2.65 -16.68
N ALA A 23 17.30 -2.33 -17.31
CA ALA A 23 18.58 -2.23 -16.62
C ALA A 23 18.60 -1.05 -15.63
N GLY A 24 18.09 -1.30 -14.41
CA GLY A 24 17.96 -0.31 -13.34
C GLY A 24 16.72 -0.48 -12.45
N PHE A 25 15.80 -1.39 -12.80
CA PHE A 25 14.67 -1.73 -11.93
C PHE A 25 15.06 -2.86 -10.97
N THR A 26 15.38 -2.52 -9.73
CA THR A 26 15.55 -3.51 -8.66
C THR A 26 14.20 -3.71 -7.97
N PRO A 27 13.59 -4.90 -8.05
CA PRO A 27 12.34 -5.14 -7.34
C PRO A 27 12.59 -5.14 -5.84
N LEU A 28 11.70 -4.47 -5.10
CA LEU A 28 11.76 -4.36 -3.64
C LEU A 28 11.85 -5.71 -2.91
N TYR A 29 11.28 -6.77 -3.50
CA TYR A 29 11.32 -8.13 -2.95
C TYR A 29 12.61 -8.89 -3.24
N ALA A 30 13.49 -8.42 -4.13
CA ALA A 30 14.79 -9.05 -4.35
C ALA A 30 15.77 -8.78 -3.19
N GLU A 31 15.51 -7.75 -2.39
CA GLU A 31 16.30 -7.41 -1.21
C GLU A 31 15.83 -8.21 0.01
N LYS A 32 16.55 -9.29 0.32
CA LYS A 32 16.23 -10.18 1.44
C LYS A 32 16.14 -9.44 2.79
N GLY A 33 17.00 -8.45 3.01
CA GLY A 33 17.02 -7.68 4.27
C GLY A 33 15.78 -6.81 4.50
N VAL A 34 15.12 -6.34 3.43
CA VAL A 34 13.87 -5.56 3.56
C VAL A 34 12.73 -6.46 3.98
N VAL A 35 12.58 -7.61 3.33
CA VAL A 35 11.49 -8.57 3.61
C VAL A 35 11.53 -9.05 5.06
N GLU A 36 12.73 -9.34 5.59
CA GLU A 36 12.92 -9.73 6.98
C GLU A 36 12.50 -8.61 7.96
N LYS A 37 12.92 -7.35 7.70
CA LYS A 37 12.52 -6.20 8.52
C LYS A 37 11.00 -5.97 8.54
N LEU A 38 10.32 -6.17 7.41
CA LEU A 38 8.85 -6.06 7.33
C LEU A 38 8.15 -7.06 8.24
N GLY A 39 8.64 -8.31 8.28
CA GLY A 39 8.11 -9.36 9.15
C GLY A 39 8.18 -9.03 10.64
N HIS A 40 9.11 -8.15 11.06
CA HIS A 40 9.28 -7.72 12.44
C HIS A 40 8.45 -6.49 12.85
N VAL A 41 7.61 -5.94 11.96
CA VAL A 41 6.76 -4.77 12.25
C VAL A 41 5.47 -5.20 12.95
N GLN A 42 5.26 -4.76 14.20
CA GLN A 42 4.03 -5.01 14.94
C GLN A 42 2.99 -3.95 14.59
N ILE A 43 1.77 -4.37 14.27
CA ILE A 43 0.68 -3.45 13.98
C ILE A 43 -0.04 -3.07 15.28
N ASP A 44 -0.10 -1.77 15.55
CA ASP A 44 -0.86 -1.18 16.64
C ASP A 44 -1.92 -0.25 16.04
N VAL A 45 -3.18 -0.61 16.24
CA VAL A 45 -4.32 0.09 15.66
C VAL A 45 -5.48 0.02 16.65
N ALA A 46 -6.33 1.05 16.64
CA ALA A 46 -7.52 1.17 17.49
C ALA A 46 -8.49 -0.03 17.38
N ASP A 47 -9.57 0.01 18.14
CA ASP A 47 -10.62 -1.00 18.08
C ASP A 47 -11.68 -0.69 17.01
N GLY A 48 -12.43 -1.73 16.62
CA GLY A 48 -13.52 -1.64 15.66
C GLY A 48 -13.32 -2.52 14.43
N ARG A 49 -14.38 -2.65 13.61
CA ARG A 49 -14.36 -3.51 12.43
C ARG A 49 -13.29 -3.11 11.42
N LEU A 50 -13.27 -1.85 11.00
CA LEU A 50 -12.27 -1.37 10.04
C LEU A 50 -10.84 -1.53 10.60
N ALA A 51 -10.67 -1.34 11.91
CA ALA A 51 -9.39 -1.53 12.58
C ALA A 51 -8.91 -2.98 12.53
N PHE A 52 -9.82 -3.93 12.79
CA PHE A 52 -9.55 -5.36 12.64
C PHE A 52 -9.17 -5.72 11.19
N LEU A 53 -9.94 -5.22 10.21
CA LEU A 53 -9.67 -5.44 8.79
C LEU A 53 -8.32 -4.86 8.36
N MET A 54 -7.97 -3.66 8.83
CA MET A 54 -6.68 -3.03 8.59
C MET A 54 -5.54 -3.84 9.22
N ARG A 55 -5.68 -4.26 10.49
CA ARG A 55 -4.69 -5.07 11.19
C ARG A 55 -4.41 -6.35 10.41
N GLN A 56 -5.46 -7.09 10.07
CA GLN A 56 -5.34 -8.35 9.32
C GLN A 56 -4.69 -8.11 7.95
N SER A 57 -5.19 -7.13 7.19
CA SER A 57 -4.65 -6.81 5.85
C SER A 57 -3.18 -6.40 5.90
N LEU A 58 -2.76 -5.65 6.94
CA LEU A 58 -1.36 -5.26 7.14
C LEU A 58 -0.48 -6.42 7.59
N GLU A 59 -0.94 -7.25 8.52
CA GLU A 59 -0.19 -8.45 8.93
C GLU A 59 0.06 -9.38 7.75
N ASP A 60 -0.96 -9.59 6.91
CA ASP A 60 -0.86 -10.37 5.68
C ASP A 60 0.09 -9.70 4.67
N ALA A 61 -0.06 -8.39 4.44
CA ALA A 61 0.73 -7.65 3.46
C ALA A 61 2.22 -7.58 3.83
N LEU A 62 2.53 -7.42 5.12
CA LEU A 62 3.89 -7.36 5.66
C LEU A 62 4.49 -8.75 5.92
N ALA A 63 3.73 -9.83 5.73
CA ALA A 63 4.12 -11.19 6.09
C ALA A 63 4.61 -11.28 7.54
N ARG A 64 3.83 -10.70 8.47
CA ARG A 64 4.16 -10.62 9.90
C ARG A 64 4.42 -12.01 10.48
N ASP A 65 5.63 -12.25 10.98
CA ASP A 65 5.95 -13.47 11.71
C ASP A 65 5.61 -13.32 13.20
N ARG A 66 4.52 -13.96 13.62
CA ARG A 66 4.04 -13.94 15.00
C ARG A 66 4.95 -14.69 15.99
N ASN A 67 5.88 -15.51 15.51
CA ASN A 67 6.84 -16.23 16.35
C ASN A 67 8.11 -15.40 16.63
N THR A 68 8.27 -14.25 15.96
CA THR A 68 9.44 -13.38 16.14
C THR A 68 9.16 -12.24 17.10
N THR A 69 10.21 -11.80 17.81
CA THR A 69 10.12 -10.60 18.65
C THR A 69 10.01 -9.36 17.75
N PRO A 70 9.01 -8.48 17.95
CA PRO A 70 8.91 -7.26 17.17
C PRO A 70 10.10 -6.33 17.41
N GLN A 71 10.63 -5.76 16.33
CA GLN A 71 11.67 -4.73 16.37
C GLN A 71 11.09 -3.34 16.13
N TYR A 72 9.99 -3.27 15.39
CA TYR A 72 9.31 -2.03 15.03
C TYR A 72 7.84 -2.10 15.43
N ARG A 73 7.26 -0.94 15.76
CA ARG A 73 5.81 -0.77 15.95
C ARG A 73 5.29 0.21 14.92
N LEU A 74 4.22 -0.17 14.23
CA LEU A 74 3.47 0.69 13.34
C LEU A 74 2.18 1.10 14.05
N ALA A 75 2.17 2.30 14.61
CA ALA A 75 1.01 2.89 15.27
C ALA A 75 0.12 3.57 14.24
N ILE A 76 -1.16 3.20 14.19
CA ILE A 76 -2.09 3.61 13.15
C ILE A 76 -3.35 4.20 13.78
N THR A 77 -3.74 5.36 13.27
CA THR A 77 -5.01 6.00 13.57
C THR A 77 -5.72 6.30 12.27
N PHE A 78 -7.04 6.17 12.25
CA PHE A 78 -7.80 6.46 11.05
C PHE A 78 -9.17 7.03 11.38
N ASN A 79 -9.75 7.73 10.40
CA ASN A 79 -11.12 8.23 10.47
C ASN A 79 -11.90 7.78 9.24
N GLU A 80 -13.07 7.19 9.46
CA GLU A 80 -13.96 6.71 8.40
C GLU A 80 -15.09 7.72 8.19
N ARG A 81 -15.28 8.17 6.94
CA ARG A 81 -16.33 9.12 6.57
C ARG A 81 -17.08 8.61 5.35
N ARG A 82 -18.41 8.66 5.41
CA ARG A 82 -19.27 8.25 4.29
C ARG A 82 -20.01 9.44 3.70
N TYR A 83 -19.89 9.62 2.40
CA TYR A 83 -20.58 10.67 1.65
C TYR A 83 -21.57 10.07 0.65
N PRO A 84 -22.84 10.53 0.62
CA PRO A 84 -23.75 10.18 -0.47
C PRO A 84 -23.28 10.84 -1.77
N ARG A 85 -23.20 10.08 -2.86
CA ARG A 85 -22.78 10.55 -4.18
C ARG A 85 -23.82 10.20 -5.25
N GLY A 86 -24.04 11.17 -6.14
CA GLY A 86 -25.03 11.12 -7.21
C GLY A 86 -26.46 11.14 -6.65
N LEU A 87 -27.26 12.12 -7.06
CA LEU A 87 -28.64 12.25 -6.61
C LEU A 87 -29.57 11.80 -7.72
N ARG A 88 -30.52 10.94 -7.40
CA ARG A 88 -31.67 10.68 -8.27
C ARG A 88 -32.65 11.85 -8.20
N VAL A 89 -33.58 11.92 -9.15
CA VAL A 89 -34.63 12.96 -9.22
C VAL A 89 -35.50 12.98 -7.95
N ASN A 90 -35.55 11.87 -7.21
CA ASN A 90 -36.24 11.72 -5.93
C ASN A 90 -35.32 11.92 -4.71
N ASP A 91 -34.18 12.60 -4.89
CA ASP A 91 -33.19 12.92 -3.84
C ASP A 91 -32.58 11.69 -3.13
N THR A 92 -32.62 10.52 -3.77
CA THR A 92 -32.00 9.29 -3.26
C THR A 92 -30.59 9.14 -3.83
N ALA A 93 -29.60 8.92 -2.97
CA ALA A 93 -28.22 8.67 -3.41
C ALA A 93 -28.12 7.46 -4.36
N THR A 94 -27.33 7.57 -5.44
CA THR A 94 -27.05 6.46 -6.37
C THR A 94 -25.85 5.62 -5.95
N SER A 95 -24.89 6.24 -5.28
CA SER A 95 -23.71 5.60 -4.73
C SER A 95 -23.32 6.28 -3.41
N TYR A 96 -22.47 5.60 -2.67
CA TYR A 96 -21.80 6.15 -1.51
C TYR A 96 -20.30 6.10 -1.76
N GLU A 97 -19.62 7.12 -1.26
CA GLU A 97 -18.17 7.20 -1.19
C GLU A 97 -17.76 7.01 0.27
N LEU A 98 -16.79 6.13 0.49
CA LEU A 98 -16.16 5.85 1.76
C LEU A 98 -14.75 6.40 1.71
N ASP A 99 -14.51 7.44 2.48
CA ASP A 99 -13.20 8.04 2.69
C ASP A 99 -12.63 7.55 4.02
N VAL A 100 -11.40 7.03 3.97
CA VAL A 100 -10.63 6.59 5.12
C VAL A 100 -9.33 7.38 5.16
N ASP A 101 -9.25 8.27 6.14
CA ASP A 101 -8.05 9.07 6.41
C ASP A 101 -7.12 8.29 7.34
N VAL A 102 -5.97 7.83 6.85
CA VAL A 102 -5.05 7.02 7.64
C VAL A 102 -3.79 7.80 8.01
N ASN A 103 -3.50 7.90 9.30
CA ASN A 103 -2.25 8.44 9.83
C ASN A 103 -1.48 7.31 10.52
N TYR A 104 -0.21 7.14 10.17
CA TYR A 104 0.62 6.07 10.72
C TYR A 104 2.04 6.53 11.03
N THR A 105 2.57 5.95 12.10
CA THR A 105 3.92 6.23 12.60
C THR A 105 4.65 4.92 12.82
N LEU A 106 5.82 4.78 12.19
CA LEU A 106 6.75 3.68 12.40
C LEU A 106 7.74 4.08 13.49
N VAL A 107 7.84 3.25 14.52
CA VAL A 107 8.69 3.47 15.70
C VAL A 107 9.62 2.29 15.88
N GLU A 108 10.90 2.54 16.15
CA GLU A 108 11.85 1.52 16.58
C GLU A 108 11.66 1.21 18.06
N LEU A 109 11.40 -0.06 18.42
CA LEU A 109 11.09 -0.45 19.79
C LEU A 109 12.30 -0.40 20.73
N LYS A 110 13.51 -0.57 20.19
CA LYS A 110 14.75 -0.56 21.00
C LYS A 110 15.09 0.82 21.54
N THR A 111 14.91 1.86 20.71
CA THR A 111 15.31 3.24 21.03
C THR A 111 14.11 4.13 21.34
N GLY A 112 12.91 3.74 20.90
CA GLY A 112 11.73 4.60 20.91
C GLY A 112 11.75 5.67 19.81
N ALA A 113 12.70 5.63 18.88
CA ALA A 113 12.82 6.62 17.82
C ALA A 113 11.67 6.50 16.81
N VAL A 114 11.09 7.64 16.45
CA VAL A 114 10.16 7.75 15.32
C VAL A 114 10.96 7.69 14.03
N LEU A 115 10.77 6.63 13.25
CA LEU A 115 11.47 6.38 12.00
C LEU A 115 10.76 7.03 10.80
N MET A 116 9.43 6.95 10.78
CA MET A 116 8.61 7.48 9.70
C MET A 116 7.25 7.89 10.25
N GLN A 117 6.71 9.00 9.76
CA GLN A 117 5.32 9.40 9.99
C GLN A 117 4.72 9.87 8.67
N LYS A 118 3.54 9.34 8.31
CA LYS A 118 2.86 9.65 7.05
C LYS A 118 1.34 9.69 7.23
N TYR A 119 0.72 10.35 6.26
CA TYR A 119 -0.73 10.42 6.08
C TYR A 119 -1.07 9.95 4.67
N THR A 120 -2.07 9.06 4.57
CA THR A 120 -2.54 8.48 3.31
C THR A 120 -4.07 8.40 3.30
N PRO A 121 -4.75 9.15 2.42
CA PRO A 121 -6.19 9.00 2.23
C PRO A 121 -6.49 7.81 1.32
N VAL A 122 -7.57 7.09 1.62
CA VAL A 122 -8.10 6.00 0.79
C VAL A 122 -9.58 6.24 0.54
N THR A 123 -9.97 6.28 -0.72
CA THR A 123 -11.35 6.50 -1.14
C THR A 123 -11.86 5.31 -1.93
N VAL A 124 -13.00 4.74 -1.53
CA VAL A 124 -13.67 3.66 -2.24
C VAL A 124 -15.15 3.97 -2.40
N THR A 125 -15.73 3.57 -3.54
CA THR A 125 -17.16 3.78 -3.81
C THR A 125 -17.95 2.47 -3.79
N TYR A 126 -19.20 2.53 -3.36
CA TYR A 126 -20.14 1.41 -3.43
C TYR A 126 -21.55 1.86 -3.85
N ALA A 127 -22.31 0.96 -4.46
CA ALA A 127 -23.64 1.28 -4.99
C ALA A 127 -24.68 1.43 -3.86
N ALA A 128 -25.55 2.44 -3.98
CA ALA A 128 -26.72 2.53 -3.14
C ALA A 128 -27.81 1.57 -3.65
N THR A 129 -28.49 0.90 -2.73
CA THR A 129 -29.52 -0.10 -3.03
C THR A 129 -30.74 0.11 -2.16
N ASN A 130 -31.91 -0.20 -2.72
CA ASN A 130 -33.19 -0.12 -2.02
C ASN A 130 -33.42 -1.33 -1.10
N GLN A 131 -32.58 -2.36 -1.20
CA GLN A 131 -32.65 -3.56 -0.37
C GLN A 131 -31.77 -3.36 0.88
N PRO A 132 -32.33 -3.32 2.11
CA PRO A 132 -31.58 -2.98 3.32
C PRO A 132 -30.36 -3.88 3.55
N TYR A 133 -30.51 -5.20 3.37
CA TYR A 133 -29.42 -6.16 3.55
C TYR A 133 -28.28 -5.94 2.54
N ALA A 134 -28.62 -5.71 1.26
CA ALA A 134 -27.63 -5.47 0.22
C ALA A 134 -26.83 -4.18 0.50
N GLY A 135 -27.43 -3.19 1.16
CA GLY A 135 -26.74 -1.96 1.57
C GLY A 135 -25.68 -2.21 2.64
N ILE A 136 -25.99 -3.07 3.62
CA ILE A 136 -25.04 -3.47 4.67
C ILE A 136 -23.87 -4.24 4.05
N VAL A 137 -24.15 -5.23 3.21
CA VAL A 137 -23.10 -6.03 2.55
C VAL A 137 -22.20 -5.16 1.66
N ALA A 138 -22.78 -4.22 0.91
CA ALA A 138 -22.00 -3.31 0.07
C ALA A 138 -21.11 -2.36 0.89
N GLN A 139 -21.59 -1.91 2.06
CA GLN A 139 -20.77 -1.11 2.99
C GLN A 139 -19.64 -1.95 3.57
N GLU A 140 -19.93 -3.16 4.03
CA GLU A 140 -18.92 -4.08 4.57
C GLU A 140 -17.83 -4.43 3.55
N ASP A 141 -18.22 -4.70 2.29
CA ASP A 141 -17.28 -4.90 1.19
C ASP A 141 -16.42 -3.65 0.96
N SER A 142 -17.01 -2.46 0.98
CA SER A 142 -16.25 -1.22 0.83
C SER A 142 -15.20 -1.04 1.93
N GLN A 143 -15.51 -1.38 3.18
CA GLN A 143 -14.55 -1.35 4.27
C GLN A 143 -13.40 -2.37 4.07
N ASN A 144 -13.72 -3.58 3.59
CA ASN A 144 -12.70 -4.59 3.26
C ASN A 144 -11.73 -4.07 2.19
N ARG A 145 -12.27 -3.48 1.11
CA ARG A 145 -11.46 -2.92 0.02
C ARG A 145 -10.63 -1.73 0.47
N ALA A 146 -11.19 -0.83 1.28
CA ALA A 146 -10.45 0.30 1.85
C ALA A 146 -9.29 -0.17 2.74
N ALA A 147 -9.52 -1.15 3.60
CA ALA A 147 -8.47 -1.72 4.44
C ALA A 147 -7.33 -2.37 3.63
N GLN A 148 -7.66 -3.13 2.59
CA GLN A 148 -6.67 -3.75 1.70
C GLN A 148 -5.85 -2.70 0.94
N GLN A 149 -6.51 -1.66 0.41
CA GLN A 149 -5.83 -0.57 -0.27
C GLN A 149 -4.90 0.21 0.66
N ALA A 150 -5.38 0.56 1.86
CA ALA A 150 -4.55 1.21 2.88
C ALA A 150 -3.33 0.35 3.25
N ALA A 151 -3.53 -0.95 3.47
CA ALA A 151 -2.46 -1.88 3.82
C ALA A 151 -1.38 -1.95 2.73
N GLN A 152 -1.78 -1.98 1.46
CA GLN A 152 -0.84 -2.03 0.34
C GLN A 152 -0.02 -0.73 0.22
N LEU A 153 -0.65 0.43 0.38
CA LEU A 153 0.05 1.73 0.34
C LEU A 153 1.05 1.84 1.50
N ILE A 154 0.62 1.51 2.71
CA ILE A 154 1.47 1.52 3.91
C ILE A 154 2.64 0.54 3.76
N LYS A 155 2.40 -0.68 3.26
CA LYS A 155 3.46 -1.64 2.96
C LYS A 155 4.50 -1.04 2.02
N THR A 156 4.05 -0.43 0.91
CA THR A 156 4.96 0.18 -0.07
C THR A 156 5.81 1.26 0.59
N ASP A 157 5.23 2.09 1.44
CA ASP A 157 5.97 3.14 2.16
C ASP A 157 6.99 2.58 3.15
N VAL A 158 6.58 1.63 3.99
CA VAL A 158 7.46 1.03 5.00
C VAL A 158 8.62 0.28 4.31
N ALA A 159 8.32 -0.44 3.23
CA ALA A 159 9.34 -1.16 2.49
C ALA A 159 10.29 -0.21 1.75
N ALA A 160 9.78 0.88 1.15
CA ALA A 160 10.63 1.91 0.55
C ALA A 160 11.54 2.58 1.59
N PHE A 161 11.02 2.84 2.80
CA PHE A 161 11.82 3.37 3.90
C PHE A 161 12.97 2.43 4.27
N PHE A 162 12.71 1.12 4.42
CA PHE A 162 13.77 0.15 4.75
C PHE A 162 14.78 -0.09 3.62
N ALA A 163 14.35 0.01 2.36
CA ALA A 163 15.26 -0.07 1.22
C ALA A 163 16.22 1.14 1.18
N GLY A 164 15.73 2.34 1.50
CA GLY A 164 16.54 3.56 1.54
C GLY A 164 17.51 3.69 2.73
N GLN A 165 17.49 2.75 3.68
CA GLN A 165 18.41 2.73 4.83
C GLN A 165 19.66 1.87 4.60
N GLN A 166 19.79 1.21 3.44
CA GLN A 166 20.98 0.43 3.07
C GLN A 166 22.04 1.31 2.42
#